data_AF-A0A7Y8NTI8-F1
#
_entry.id   AF-A0A7Y8NTI8-F1
#
_cell.length_a   1.000
_cell.length_b   1.000
_cell.length_c   1.000
_cell.angle_alpha   90.00
_cell.angle_beta   90.00
_cell.angle_gamma   90.00
#
_symmetry.space_group_name_H-M   'P 1'
#
loop_
_entity.id
_entity.type
_entity.pdbx_description
1 polymer ?
#
loop_
_entity_poly.entity_id
_entity_poly.type
_entity_poly.pdbx_seq_one_letter_code
_entity_poly.pdbx_strand_id
1 'polypeptide(L)'
;MNQFRADLHIHTVLSPCGDLEMSPTNIIRAAKNKQLDLIGITDHNSTRQCAVIKELGKREGILVLCGAEVTTKEEAHCLAFFETDEALNNFQEYLDVHLPDIKNDPDLFGYQVAVNEKDEICYEEERLLISALDQSIDKIEEEVHALNGIFIPAHVNKGKNSIISQLGFIPMDLKTDALEISKHVSKEGFLLKNKYLKNNVFIKSSDAHIPELIGEVITIFEMETLSFAEVAKALKGIDNRKVITE
;
A
#
# COMPACT_ATOMS: atom_id res chain seq x y z
N MET A 1 -5.83 21.95 12.55
CA MET A 1 -5.45 20.72 11.83
C MET A 1 -3.99 20.46 12.11
N ASN A 2 -3.66 19.21 12.34
CA ASN A 2 -2.31 18.74 12.55
C ASN A 2 -1.74 18.26 11.21
N GLN A 3 -0.42 18.27 11.07
CA GLN A 3 0.27 17.71 9.92
C GLN A 3 0.89 16.38 10.34
N PHE A 4 0.58 15.31 9.60
CA PHE A 4 1.11 13.98 9.85
C PHE A 4 1.92 13.50 8.65
N ARG A 5 3.09 12.93 8.92
CA ARG A 5 4.03 12.41 7.92
C ARG A 5 3.73 10.96 7.64
N ALA A 6 3.46 10.64 6.37
CA ALA A 6 3.00 9.32 5.97
C ALA A 6 3.89 8.66 4.91
N ASP A 7 4.07 7.35 5.03
CA ASP A 7 4.59 6.48 3.98
C ASP A 7 3.65 5.28 3.81
N LEU A 8 2.84 5.28 2.75
CA LEU A 8 1.71 4.36 2.64
C LEU A 8 2.03 3.08 1.86
N HIS A 9 3.26 2.89 1.39
CA HIS A 9 3.62 1.77 0.53
C HIS A 9 4.92 1.14 1.02
N ILE A 10 4.79 0.19 1.95
CA ILE A 10 5.90 -0.52 2.58
C ILE A 10 5.63 -2.02 2.50
N HIS A 11 6.58 -2.75 1.94
CA HIS A 11 6.60 -4.20 1.93
C HIS A 11 7.22 -4.75 3.21
N THR A 12 6.94 -5.99 3.54
CA THR A 12 7.56 -6.70 4.66
C THR A 12 8.35 -7.89 4.14
N VAL A 13 8.94 -8.66 5.05
CA VAL A 13 9.56 -9.96 4.75
C VAL A 13 8.59 -11.01 4.19
N LEU A 14 7.28 -10.72 4.20
CA LEU A 14 6.27 -11.56 3.55
C LEU A 14 6.24 -11.36 2.03
N SER A 15 6.56 -10.17 1.54
CA SER A 15 6.74 -9.96 0.10
C SER A 15 8.03 -10.63 -0.36
N PRO A 16 8.02 -11.38 -1.48
CA PRO A 16 9.22 -12.11 -1.93
C PRO A 16 10.39 -11.17 -2.22
N CYS A 17 10.11 -9.99 -2.77
CA CYS A 17 11.07 -8.93 -3.04
C CYS A 17 11.53 -8.14 -1.79
N GLY A 18 10.94 -8.39 -0.62
CA GLY A 18 11.30 -7.75 0.64
C GLY A 18 12.57 -8.36 1.23
N ASP A 19 13.44 -7.51 1.77
CA ASP A 19 14.63 -7.99 2.46
C ASP A 19 14.26 -8.72 3.77
N LEU A 20 15.11 -9.67 4.19
CA LEU A 20 14.92 -10.40 5.45
C LEU A 20 14.90 -9.48 6.68
N GLU A 21 15.51 -8.30 6.59
CA GLU A 21 15.46 -7.26 7.62
C GLU A 21 14.13 -6.49 7.66
N MET A 22 13.21 -6.69 6.71
CA MET A 22 11.86 -6.10 6.71
C MET A 22 10.91 -6.78 7.71
N SER A 23 11.41 -7.06 8.91
CA SER A 23 10.64 -7.60 10.01
C SER A 23 9.77 -6.52 10.67
N PRO A 24 8.68 -6.90 11.37
CA PRO A 24 7.78 -5.97 12.03
C PRO A 24 8.47 -4.95 12.94
N THR A 25 9.41 -5.42 13.76
CA THR A 25 10.12 -4.58 14.72
C THR A 25 11.05 -3.59 14.01
N ASN A 26 11.70 -4.01 12.93
CA ASN A 26 12.59 -3.16 12.16
C ASN A 26 11.82 -2.09 11.38
N ILE A 27 10.67 -2.42 10.79
CA ILE A 27 9.79 -1.46 10.10
C ILE A 27 9.36 -0.35 11.05
N ILE A 28 8.84 -0.70 12.23
CA ILE A 28 8.41 0.29 13.23
C ILE A 28 9.60 1.14 13.71
N ARG A 29 10.76 0.53 13.93
CA ARG A 29 11.99 1.28 14.30
C ARG A 29 12.40 2.26 13.21
N ALA A 30 12.39 1.86 11.95
CA ALA A 30 12.72 2.70 10.80
C ALA A 30 11.73 3.88 10.70
N ALA A 31 10.43 3.60 10.79
CA ALA A 31 9.37 4.61 10.78
C ALA A 31 9.54 5.65 11.90
N LYS A 32 9.84 5.21 13.13
CA LYS A 32 10.17 6.13 14.25
C LYS A 32 11.40 6.98 13.97
N ASN A 33 12.48 6.37 13.49
CA ASN A 33 13.72 7.08 13.20
C ASN A 33 13.53 8.16 12.13
N LYS A 34 12.58 7.94 11.20
CA LYS A 34 12.20 8.86 10.13
C LYS A 34 11.08 9.84 10.51
N GLN A 35 10.61 9.77 11.77
CA GLN A 35 9.53 10.60 12.31
C GLN A 35 8.27 10.49 11.44
N LEU A 36 7.89 9.25 11.09
CA LEU A 36 6.61 8.97 10.45
C LEU A 36 5.53 8.80 11.52
N ASP A 37 4.39 9.43 11.29
CA ASP A 37 3.20 9.32 12.15
C ASP A 37 2.24 8.23 11.63
N LEU A 38 2.31 7.95 10.33
CA LEU A 38 1.42 7.07 9.60
C LEU A 38 2.23 6.20 8.64
N ILE A 39 1.99 4.88 8.66
CA ILE A 39 2.56 3.96 7.67
C ILE A 39 1.48 3.06 7.07
N GLY A 40 1.67 2.62 5.82
CA GLY A 40 0.84 1.62 5.17
C GLY A 40 1.65 0.35 4.91
N ILE A 41 1.13 -0.80 5.35
CA ILE A 41 1.73 -2.11 5.08
C ILE A 41 0.97 -2.74 3.92
N THR A 42 1.69 -3.06 2.86
CA THR A 42 1.13 -3.41 1.54
C THR A 42 1.94 -4.53 0.90
N ASP A 43 2.02 -5.67 1.58
CA ASP A 43 2.66 -6.84 0.97
C ASP A 43 1.93 -7.27 -0.31
N HIS A 44 2.67 -7.87 -1.24
CA HIS A 44 2.08 -8.38 -2.48
C HIS A 44 0.96 -9.38 -2.17
N ASN A 45 -0.26 -9.10 -2.63
CA ASN A 45 -1.44 -9.97 -2.54
C ASN A 45 -1.67 -10.61 -1.16
N SER A 46 -1.22 -9.98 -0.08
CA SER A 46 -1.32 -10.54 1.27
C SER A 46 -1.34 -9.45 2.32
N THR A 47 -2.10 -9.71 3.38
CA THR A 47 -2.28 -8.83 4.54
C THR A 47 -1.73 -9.46 5.82
N ARG A 48 -1.21 -10.70 5.74
CA ARG A 48 -0.95 -11.55 6.92
C ARG A 48 0.09 -11.01 7.89
N GLN A 49 1.00 -10.14 7.45
CA GLN A 49 1.98 -9.49 8.33
C GLN A 49 1.40 -8.27 9.09
N CYS A 50 0.24 -7.76 8.68
CA CYS A 50 -0.34 -6.50 9.18
C CYS A 50 -0.62 -6.51 10.68
N ALA A 51 -1.20 -7.59 11.22
CA ALA A 51 -1.73 -7.60 12.59
C ALA A 51 -0.65 -7.32 13.64
N VAL A 52 0.52 -7.94 13.51
CA VAL A 52 1.64 -7.72 14.45
C VAL A 52 2.23 -6.31 14.30
N ILE A 53 2.33 -5.78 13.08
CA ILE A 53 2.85 -4.42 12.84
C ILE A 53 1.89 -3.37 13.39
N LYS A 54 0.57 -3.57 13.22
CA LYS A 54 -0.48 -2.68 13.76
C LYS A 54 -0.37 -2.55 15.29
N GLU A 55 -0.18 -3.67 15.98
CA GLU A 55 -0.02 -3.69 17.43
C GLU A 55 1.29 -3.02 17.88
N LEU A 56 2.41 -3.27 17.19
CA LEU A 56 3.68 -2.61 17.49
C LEU A 56 3.63 -1.11 17.22
N GLY A 57 3.05 -0.68 16.10
CA GLY A 57 2.85 0.73 15.77
C GLY A 57 2.01 1.45 16.81
N LYS A 58 0.93 0.83 17.28
CA LYS A 58 0.09 1.38 18.36
C LYS A 58 0.87 1.62 19.65
N ARG A 59 1.77 0.70 20.05
CA ARG A 59 2.63 0.87 21.23
C ARG A 59 3.60 2.04 21.09
N GLU A 60 4.01 2.32 19.86
CA GLU A 60 4.99 3.35 19.52
C GLU A 60 4.37 4.70 19.08
N GLY A 61 3.04 4.79 19.03
CA GLY A 61 2.32 6.00 18.62
C GLY A 61 2.27 6.24 17.11
N ILE A 62 2.50 5.20 16.30
CA ILE A 62 2.41 5.24 14.83
C ILE A 62 1.09 4.60 14.41
N LEU A 63 0.30 5.30 13.59
CA LEU A 63 -0.87 4.71 12.96
C LEU A 63 -0.42 3.81 11.80
N VAL A 64 -0.87 2.56 11.82
CA VAL A 64 -0.60 1.58 10.75
C VAL A 64 -1.89 1.33 9.98
N LEU A 65 -1.90 1.64 8.68
CA LEU A 65 -2.94 1.17 7.77
C LEU A 65 -2.57 -0.23 7.30
N CYS A 66 -3.52 -1.15 7.43
CA CYS A 66 -3.35 -2.54 7.07
C CYS A 66 -4.00 -2.81 5.72
N GLY A 67 -3.26 -3.47 4.85
CA GLY A 67 -3.62 -3.58 3.45
C GLY A 67 -2.74 -4.56 2.68
N ALA A 68 -2.83 -4.46 1.36
CA ALA A 68 -2.02 -5.21 0.41
C ALA A 68 -1.71 -4.33 -0.81
N GLU A 69 -0.56 -4.58 -1.46
CA GLU A 69 -0.35 -4.19 -2.84
C GLU A 69 -0.83 -5.33 -3.74
N VAL A 70 -1.88 -5.08 -4.51
CA VAL A 70 -2.54 -6.09 -5.34
C VAL A 70 -2.03 -5.99 -6.77
N THR A 71 -1.55 -7.11 -7.31
CA THR A 71 -1.20 -7.22 -8.73
C THR A 71 -2.45 -7.60 -9.52
N THR A 72 -3.00 -6.65 -10.28
CA THR A 72 -4.22 -6.89 -11.06
C THR A 72 -3.94 -7.80 -12.26
N LYS A 73 -5.00 -8.29 -12.91
CA LYS A 73 -4.93 -9.07 -14.15
C LYS A 73 -4.21 -8.35 -15.29
N GLU A 74 -4.29 -7.02 -15.31
CA GLU A 74 -3.56 -6.16 -16.25
C GLU A 74 -2.08 -6.04 -15.92
N GLU A 75 -1.60 -6.68 -14.84
CA GLU A 75 -0.29 -6.47 -14.24
C GLU A 75 -0.08 -5.00 -13.89
N ALA A 76 -1.12 -4.33 -13.37
CA ALA A 76 -1.01 -3.02 -12.72
C ALA A 76 -1.11 -3.21 -11.21
N HIS A 77 -0.38 -2.42 -10.43
CA HIS A 77 -0.48 -2.51 -8.97
C HIS A 77 -1.45 -1.48 -8.41
N CYS A 78 -2.10 -1.85 -7.30
CA CYS A 78 -2.97 -0.97 -6.53
C CYS A 78 -2.90 -1.30 -5.04
N LEU A 79 -3.03 -0.28 -4.20
CA LEU A 79 -3.06 -0.40 -2.75
C LEU A 79 -4.51 -0.49 -2.28
N ALA A 80 -4.75 -1.41 -1.36
CA ALA A 80 -6.03 -1.57 -0.68
C ALA A 80 -5.81 -1.51 0.82
N PHE A 81 -6.53 -0.64 1.55
CA PHE A 81 -6.45 -0.55 3.01
C PHE A 81 -7.82 -0.68 3.67
N PHE A 82 -7.84 -1.27 4.88
CA PHE A 82 -9.08 -1.51 5.61
C PHE A 82 -8.97 -1.08 7.08
N GLU A 83 -10.06 -0.52 7.61
CA GLU A 83 -10.11 -0.03 8.99
C GLU A 83 -10.20 -1.17 10.01
N THR A 84 -11.06 -2.15 9.73
CA THR A 84 -11.40 -3.23 10.65
C THR A 84 -10.68 -4.52 10.28
N ASP A 85 -10.37 -5.32 11.29
CA ASP A 85 -9.74 -6.63 11.07
C ASP A 85 -10.69 -7.58 10.31
N GLU A 86 -12.01 -7.41 10.47
CA GLU A 86 -13.01 -8.15 9.70
C GLU A 86 -12.92 -7.86 8.19
N ALA A 87 -12.89 -6.59 7.79
CA ALA A 87 -12.75 -6.22 6.38
C ALA A 87 -11.40 -6.65 5.80
N LEU A 88 -10.32 -6.52 6.58
CA LEU A 88 -8.99 -6.98 6.19
C LEU A 88 -8.97 -8.50 5.94
N ASN A 89 -9.59 -9.29 6.83
CA ASN A 89 -9.67 -10.75 6.70
C ASN A 89 -10.53 -11.16 5.50
N ASN A 90 -11.69 -10.51 5.30
CA ASN A 90 -12.54 -10.77 4.14
C ASN A 90 -11.78 -10.48 2.83
N PHE A 91 -10.99 -9.41 2.79
CA PHE A 91 -10.16 -9.12 1.63
C PHE A 91 -9.03 -10.13 1.45
N GLN A 92 -8.43 -10.64 2.53
CA GLN A 92 -7.45 -11.72 2.43
C GLN A 92 -8.05 -13.00 1.81
N GLU A 93 -9.28 -13.36 2.19
CA GLU A 93 -9.99 -14.49 1.57
C GLU A 93 -10.23 -14.25 0.08
N TYR A 94 -10.62 -13.02 -0.31
CA TYR A 94 -10.74 -12.63 -1.72
C TYR A 94 -9.42 -12.79 -2.47
N LEU A 95 -8.31 -12.30 -1.91
CA LEU A 95 -6.97 -12.46 -2.50
C LEU A 95 -6.60 -13.94 -2.65
N ASP A 96 -6.88 -14.77 -1.64
CA ASP A 96 -6.55 -16.19 -1.66
C ASP A 96 -7.32 -16.97 -2.73
N VAL A 97 -8.58 -16.60 -2.98
CA VAL A 97 -9.42 -17.21 -4.02
C VAL A 97 -8.91 -16.88 -5.43
N HIS A 98 -8.38 -15.68 -5.62
CA HIS A 98 -8.01 -15.15 -6.93
C HIS A 98 -6.51 -15.24 -7.26
N LEU A 99 -5.68 -15.56 -6.28
CA LEU A 99 -4.25 -15.79 -6.48
C LEU A 99 -4.04 -17.15 -7.18
N PRO A 100 -3.30 -17.19 -8.30
CA PRO A 100 -3.05 -18.44 -9.01
C PRO A 100 -2.21 -19.40 -8.18
N ASP A 101 -2.45 -20.70 -8.36
CA ASP A 101 -1.70 -21.77 -7.72
C ASP A 101 -0.34 -22.00 -8.42
N ILE A 102 0.54 -21.00 -8.30
CA ILE A 102 1.92 -21.03 -8.80
C ILE A 102 2.82 -21.10 -7.57
N LYS A 103 3.62 -22.17 -7.46
CA LYS A 103 4.54 -22.33 -6.34
C LYS A 103 5.68 -21.30 -6.41
N ASN A 104 6.00 -20.68 -5.28
CA ASN A 104 7.15 -19.81 -5.14
C ASN A 104 8.47 -20.61 -5.28
N ASP A 105 9.48 -19.98 -5.89
CA ASP A 105 10.86 -20.47 -5.92
C ASP A 105 11.72 -19.50 -5.10
N PRO A 106 12.05 -19.83 -3.84
CA PRO A 106 12.80 -18.93 -2.96
C PRO A 106 14.19 -18.57 -3.48
N ASP A 107 14.81 -19.41 -4.32
CA ASP A 107 16.12 -19.12 -4.91
C ASP A 107 16.03 -18.02 -5.98
N LEU A 108 14.86 -17.84 -6.62
CA LEU A 108 14.62 -16.83 -7.64
C LEU A 108 13.96 -15.57 -7.09
N PHE A 109 12.97 -15.74 -6.20
CA PHE A 109 12.10 -14.65 -5.77
C PHE A 109 12.33 -14.21 -4.34
N GLY A 110 12.94 -15.05 -3.49
CA GLY A 110 13.04 -14.81 -2.05
C GLY A 110 12.00 -15.58 -1.24
N TYR A 111 12.21 -15.60 0.08
CA TYR A 111 11.27 -16.20 1.03
C TYR A 111 10.04 -15.30 1.20
N GLN A 112 8.90 -15.92 1.50
CA GLN A 112 7.63 -15.22 1.74
C GLN A 112 7.06 -15.68 3.08
N VAL A 113 7.53 -15.08 4.17
CA VAL A 113 7.21 -15.52 5.53
C VAL A 113 6.50 -14.44 6.31
N ALA A 114 5.54 -14.84 7.14
CA ALA A 114 5.01 -13.96 8.18
C ALA A 114 5.66 -14.30 9.53
N VAL A 115 6.21 -13.30 10.19
CA VAL A 115 6.93 -13.45 11.47
C VAL A 115 6.20 -12.75 12.63
N ASN A 116 6.42 -13.20 13.86
CA ASN A 116 5.91 -12.50 15.05
C ASN A 116 6.86 -11.37 15.51
N GLU A 117 6.56 -10.75 16.66
CA GLU A 117 7.37 -9.65 17.23
C GLU A 117 8.81 -10.04 17.61
N LYS A 118 9.11 -11.34 17.70
CA LYS A 118 10.44 -11.91 17.99
C LYS A 118 11.16 -12.39 16.74
N ASP A 119 10.64 -12.05 15.56
CA ASP A 119 11.13 -12.49 14.27
C ASP A 119 11.08 -14.03 14.07
N GLU A 120 10.20 -14.72 14.82
CA GLU A 120 9.97 -16.15 14.64
C GLU A 120 8.94 -16.36 13.52
N ILE A 121 9.26 -17.24 12.56
CA ILE A 121 8.38 -17.59 11.44
C ILE A 121 7.11 -18.26 11.98
N CYS A 122 5.97 -17.65 11.71
CA CYS A 122 4.64 -18.14 12.09
C CYS A 122 3.86 -18.72 10.90
N TYR A 123 4.20 -18.28 9.69
CA TYR A 123 3.58 -18.70 8.45
C TYR A 123 4.57 -18.56 7.29
N GLU A 124 4.46 -19.43 6.29
CA GLU A 124 5.17 -19.34 5.02
C GLU A 124 4.16 -19.51 3.89
N GLU A 125 4.15 -18.60 2.92
CA GLU A 125 3.28 -18.70 1.75
C GLU A 125 3.95 -19.54 0.66
N GLU A 126 3.30 -20.65 0.29
CA GLU A 126 3.81 -21.53 -0.76
C GLU A 126 3.56 -20.95 -2.17
N ARG A 127 2.53 -20.13 -2.35
CA ARG A 127 2.17 -19.53 -3.65
C ARG A 127 2.97 -18.25 -3.91
N LEU A 128 3.31 -17.99 -5.17
CA LEU A 128 4.08 -16.80 -5.56
C LEU A 128 3.21 -15.53 -5.46
N LEU A 129 3.45 -14.72 -4.43
CA LEU A 129 2.59 -13.56 -4.09
C LEU A 129 2.65 -12.44 -5.13
N ILE A 130 3.74 -12.27 -5.87
CA ILE A 130 3.84 -11.22 -6.91
C ILE A 130 2.99 -11.50 -8.16
N SER A 131 2.38 -12.69 -8.25
CA SER A 131 1.59 -13.10 -9.41
C SER A 131 0.36 -12.21 -9.61
N ALA A 132 0.01 -11.94 -10.86
CA ALA A 132 -1.25 -11.28 -11.19
C ALA A 132 -2.45 -12.15 -10.75
N LEU A 133 -3.43 -11.51 -10.11
CA LEU A 133 -4.72 -12.12 -9.84
C LEU A 133 -5.50 -12.33 -11.14
N ASP A 134 -6.52 -13.18 -11.11
CA ASP A 134 -7.48 -13.30 -12.22
C ASP A 134 -8.54 -12.16 -12.25
N GLN A 135 -8.36 -11.14 -11.41
CA GLN A 135 -9.27 -10.00 -11.23
C GLN A 135 -8.73 -8.71 -11.89
N SER A 136 -9.59 -8.02 -12.63
CA SER A 136 -9.25 -6.71 -13.21
C SER A 136 -9.16 -5.64 -12.13
N ILE A 137 -8.53 -4.51 -12.47
CA ILE A 137 -8.46 -3.35 -11.58
C ILE A 137 -9.84 -2.83 -11.14
N ASP A 138 -10.84 -2.87 -12.03
CA ASP A 138 -12.21 -2.45 -11.68
C ASP A 138 -12.85 -3.40 -10.66
N LYS A 139 -12.60 -4.71 -10.79
CA LYS A 139 -13.12 -5.71 -9.84
C LYS A 139 -12.50 -5.55 -8.46
N ILE A 140 -11.19 -5.28 -8.42
CA ILE A 140 -10.48 -5.01 -7.18
C ILE A 140 -10.98 -3.72 -6.55
N GLU A 141 -11.17 -2.64 -7.32
CA GLU A 141 -11.76 -1.40 -6.81
C GLU A 141 -13.15 -1.63 -6.20
N GLU A 142 -14.04 -2.31 -6.94
CA GLU A 142 -15.39 -2.65 -6.49
C GLU A 142 -15.37 -3.42 -5.15
N GLU A 143 -14.50 -4.42 -5.01
CA GLU A 143 -14.38 -5.22 -3.79
C GLU A 143 -13.83 -4.39 -2.62
N VAL A 144 -12.79 -3.59 -2.85
CA VAL A 144 -12.20 -2.73 -1.81
C VAL A 144 -13.25 -1.75 -1.28
N HIS A 145 -14.02 -1.10 -2.16
CA HIS A 145 -15.07 -0.18 -1.75
C HIS A 145 -16.29 -0.89 -1.14
N ALA A 146 -16.63 -2.10 -1.57
CA ALA A 146 -17.68 -2.91 -0.94
C ALA A 146 -17.37 -3.23 0.52
N LEU A 147 -16.08 -3.38 0.85
CA LEU A 147 -15.56 -3.58 2.20
C LEU A 147 -15.27 -2.25 2.95
N ASN A 148 -15.70 -1.10 2.41
CA ASN A 148 -15.43 0.25 2.93
C ASN A 148 -13.93 0.58 3.08
N GLY A 149 -13.11 -0.03 2.24
CA GLY A 149 -11.67 0.22 2.17
C GLY A 149 -11.30 1.48 1.40
N ILE A 150 -9.99 1.75 1.38
CA ILE A 150 -9.35 2.80 0.58
C ILE A 150 -8.67 2.13 -0.61
N PHE A 151 -8.96 2.60 -1.83
CA PHE A 151 -8.39 2.09 -3.08
C PHE A 151 -7.50 3.16 -3.75
N ILE A 152 -6.23 2.82 -3.98
CA ILE A 152 -5.24 3.73 -4.56
C ILE A 152 -4.42 2.99 -5.62
N PRO A 153 -4.59 3.27 -6.92
CA PRO A 153 -3.64 2.80 -7.94
C PRO A 153 -2.21 3.19 -7.59
N ALA A 154 -1.32 2.19 -7.52
CA ALA A 154 0.04 2.34 -7.04
C ALA A 154 0.95 2.84 -8.16
N HIS A 155 1.95 3.66 -7.78
CA HIS A 155 3.02 4.20 -8.65
C HIS A 155 2.63 4.33 -10.12
N VAL A 156 1.53 5.05 -10.41
CA VAL A 156 0.71 4.96 -11.64
C VAL A 156 1.45 5.26 -12.95
N ASN A 157 2.67 5.79 -12.85
CA ASN A 157 3.54 6.21 -13.94
C ASN A 157 4.88 5.48 -13.99
N LYS A 158 5.07 4.39 -13.23
CA LYS A 158 6.26 3.52 -13.28
C LYS A 158 6.29 2.82 -14.65
N GLY A 159 7.47 2.58 -15.22
CA GLY A 159 7.61 2.02 -16.58
C GLY A 159 7.17 0.56 -16.72
N LYS A 160 6.87 -0.11 -15.60
CA LYS A 160 6.31 -1.45 -15.48
C LYS A 160 5.38 -1.48 -14.29
N ASN A 161 4.45 -2.42 -14.29
CA ASN A 161 3.54 -2.70 -13.18
C ASN A 161 2.65 -1.53 -12.75
N SER A 162 2.47 -0.54 -13.64
CA SER A 162 1.63 0.62 -13.40
C SER A 162 0.49 0.70 -14.40
N ILE A 163 -0.64 1.24 -13.97
CA ILE A 163 -1.83 1.35 -14.82
C ILE A 163 -1.56 2.10 -16.14
N ILE A 164 -0.75 3.18 -16.14
CA ILE A 164 -0.43 3.92 -17.37
C ILE A 164 0.51 3.10 -18.27
N SER A 165 1.45 2.34 -17.70
CA SER A 165 2.32 1.47 -18.51
C SER A 165 1.55 0.36 -19.23
N GLN A 166 0.48 -0.16 -18.60
CA GLN A 166 -0.33 -1.25 -19.13
C GLN A 166 -1.43 -0.77 -20.08
N LEU A 167 -2.13 0.32 -19.72
CA LEU A 167 -3.33 0.79 -20.43
C LEU A 167 -3.09 2.08 -21.24
N GLY A 168 -1.98 2.77 -21.02
CA GLY A 168 -1.67 4.07 -21.63
C GLY A 168 -2.36 5.28 -20.96
N PHE A 169 -3.33 5.04 -20.09
CA PHE A 169 -4.09 6.05 -19.35
C PHE A 169 -4.69 5.46 -18.07
N ILE A 170 -5.24 6.30 -17.20
CA ILE A 170 -6.07 5.87 -16.07
C ILE A 170 -7.54 5.93 -16.50
N PRO A 171 -8.30 4.82 -16.43
CA PRO A 171 -9.72 4.81 -16.78
C PRO A 171 -10.50 5.88 -16.01
N MET A 172 -11.38 6.61 -16.71
CA MET A 172 -12.09 7.76 -16.12
C MET A 172 -13.23 7.34 -15.17
N ASP A 173 -13.72 6.12 -15.33
CA ASP A 173 -14.77 5.49 -14.54
C ASP A 173 -14.23 4.71 -13.33
N LEU A 174 -12.92 4.46 -13.25
CA LEU A 174 -12.27 3.86 -12.09
C LEU A 174 -12.34 4.81 -10.90
N LYS A 175 -13.01 4.39 -9.82
CA LYS A 175 -13.19 5.24 -8.64
C LYS A 175 -11.96 5.13 -7.74
N THR A 176 -11.16 6.18 -7.72
CA THR A 176 -9.92 6.21 -6.93
C THR A 176 -10.06 7.14 -5.74
N ASP A 177 -9.56 6.72 -4.57
CA ASP A 177 -9.47 7.61 -3.40
C ASP A 177 -8.25 8.52 -3.50
N ALA A 178 -7.17 8.05 -4.15
CA ALA A 178 -6.05 8.84 -4.61
C ALA A 178 -5.30 8.11 -5.73
N LEU A 179 -4.28 8.76 -6.29
CA LEU A 179 -3.32 8.16 -7.21
C LEU A 179 -1.92 8.29 -6.61
N GLU A 180 -1.21 7.18 -6.51
CA GLU A 180 0.18 7.22 -6.10
C GLU A 180 1.08 7.52 -7.30
N ILE A 181 1.84 8.62 -7.24
CA ILE A 181 2.85 8.94 -8.24
C ILE A 181 4.17 8.32 -7.79
N SER A 182 4.94 7.76 -8.74
CA SER A 182 6.30 7.30 -8.44
C SER A 182 7.15 8.42 -7.83
N LYS A 183 7.93 8.07 -6.80
CA LYS A 183 8.88 8.98 -6.11
C LYS A 183 9.86 9.71 -7.05
N HIS A 184 10.09 9.19 -8.25
CA HIS A 184 10.99 9.78 -9.25
C HIS A 184 10.36 10.88 -10.12
N VAL A 185 9.09 11.23 -9.92
CA VAL A 185 8.37 12.21 -10.74
C VAL A 185 7.66 13.24 -9.85
N SER A 186 7.79 14.54 -10.15
CA SER A 186 7.03 15.59 -9.42
C SER A 186 5.57 15.62 -9.85
N LYS A 187 4.69 16.10 -8.97
CA LYS A 187 3.27 16.23 -9.28
C LYS A 187 3.03 17.15 -10.49
N GLU A 188 3.74 18.29 -10.58
CA GLU A 188 3.62 19.18 -11.74
C GLU A 188 4.07 18.48 -13.02
N GLY A 189 5.20 17.77 -12.98
CA GLY A 189 5.72 17.03 -14.12
C GLY A 189 4.76 15.96 -14.62
N PHE A 190 4.11 15.25 -13.70
CA PHE A 190 3.07 14.27 -14.01
C PHE A 190 1.85 14.93 -14.67
N LEU A 191 1.35 16.04 -14.11
CA LEU A 191 0.16 16.74 -14.61
C LEU A 191 0.37 17.44 -15.95
N LEU A 192 1.60 17.84 -16.30
CA LEU A 192 1.90 18.38 -17.63
C LEU A 192 1.55 17.39 -18.75
N LYS A 193 1.74 16.10 -18.49
CA LYS A 193 1.44 15.00 -19.42
C LYS A 193 0.02 14.45 -19.24
N ASN A 194 -0.54 14.54 -18.03
CA ASN A 194 -1.82 13.93 -17.65
C ASN A 194 -2.84 14.96 -17.12
N LYS A 195 -3.08 16.04 -17.88
CA LYS A 195 -3.96 17.16 -17.46
C LYS A 195 -5.39 16.75 -17.10
N TYR A 196 -5.86 15.62 -17.62
CA TYR A 196 -7.19 15.08 -17.32
C TYR A 196 -7.34 14.63 -15.86
N LEU A 197 -6.22 14.39 -15.15
CA LEU A 197 -6.19 13.97 -13.74
C LEU A 197 -6.00 15.12 -12.74
N LYS A 198 -6.10 16.38 -13.18
CA LYS A 198 -5.80 17.56 -12.33
C LYS A 198 -6.64 17.66 -11.06
N ASN A 199 -7.80 17.01 -11.02
CA ASN A 199 -8.74 17.05 -9.90
C ASN A 199 -8.58 15.84 -8.97
N ASN A 200 -7.72 14.87 -9.29
CA ASN A 200 -7.43 13.75 -8.42
C ASN A 200 -6.58 14.19 -7.22
N VAL A 201 -6.70 13.46 -6.12
CA VAL A 201 -5.75 13.52 -5.01
C VAL A 201 -4.57 12.62 -5.35
N PHE A 202 -3.37 13.08 -4.98
CA PHE A 202 -2.12 12.39 -5.28
C PHE A 202 -1.36 12.12 -4.00
N ILE A 203 -0.77 10.94 -3.90
CA ILE A 203 0.16 10.58 -2.82
C ILE A 203 1.52 10.21 -3.41
N LYS A 204 2.52 10.15 -2.54
CA LYS A 204 3.84 9.57 -2.79
C LYS A 204 4.27 8.75 -1.57
N SER A 205 4.78 7.57 -1.84
CA SER A 205 5.29 6.64 -0.84
C SER A 205 6.61 6.03 -1.33
N SER A 206 7.31 5.37 -0.42
CA SER A 206 8.67 4.88 -0.68
C SER A 206 8.72 3.66 -1.60
N ASP A 207 7.67 2.83 -1.63
CA ASP A 207 7.73 1.49 -2.26
C ASP A 207 8.90 0.69 -1.64
N ALA A 208 8.99 0.73 -0.30
CA ALA A 208 10.18 0.28 0.44
C ALA A 208 10.23 -1.24 0.58
N HIS A 209 11.37 -1.79 0.19
CA HIS A 209 11.72 -3.21 0.25
C HIS A 209 12.90 -3.50 1.20
N ILE A 210 13.56 -2.45 1.71
CA ILE A 210 14.59 -2.50 2.75
C ILE A 210 14.31 -1.39 3.78
N PRO A 211 14.70 -1.55 5.06
CA PRO A 211 14.34 -0.59 6.11
C PRO A 211 14.84 0.84 5.86
N GLU A 212 15.97 1.00 5.17
CA GLU A 212 16.59 2.30 4.87
C GLU A 212 15.73 3.18 3.95
N LEU A 213 14.92 2.56 3.09
CA LEU A 213 14.06 3.24 2.13
C LEU A 213 12.75 3.73 2.74
N ILE A 214 12.36 3.22 3.92
CA ILE A 214 11.15 3.67 4.61
C ILE A 214 11.26 5.18 4.85
N GLY A 215 10.23 5.91 4.42
CA GLY A 215 10.16 7.37 4.50
C GLY A 215 11.17 8.12 3.61
N GLU A 216 11.73 7.49 2.57
CA GLU A 216 12.57 8.17 1.57
C GLU A 216 11.82 9.31 0.88
N VAL A 217 10.54 9.08 0.59
CA VAL A 217 9.56 10.11 0.27
C VAL A 217 8.37 9.96 1.20
N ILE A 218 7.63 11.04 1.39
CA ILE A 218 6.48 11.08 2.28
C ILE A 218 5.32 11.82 1.64
N THR A 219 4.13 11.52 2.14
CA THR A 219 2.92 12.31 1.94
C THR A 219 2.56 13.03 3.24
N ILE A 220 2.15 14.29 3.16
CA ILE A 220 1.67 15.03 4.35
C ILE A 220 0.14 15.02 4.38
N PHE A 221 -0.42 14.55 5.49
CA PHE A 221 -1.85 14.57 5.77
C PHE A 221 -2.18 15.72 6.71
N GLU A 222 -3.05 16.65 6.28
CA GLU A 222 -3.64 17.66 7.16
C GLU A 222 -4.99 17.17 7.68
N MET A 223 -5.04 16.78 8.94
CA MET A 223 -6.23 16.21 9.57
C MET A 223 -6.28 16.45 11.08
N GLU A 224 -7.37 16.11 11.76
CA GLU A 224 -7.52 16.40 13.19
C GLU A 224 -6.77 15.40 14.07
N THR A 225 -6.88 14.12 13.77
CA THR A 225 -6.31 13.02 14.56
C THR A 225 -5.77 11.90 13.67
N LEU A 226 -4.89 11.06 14.22
CA LEU A 226 -4.43 9.83 13.58
C LEU A 226 -5.53 8.76 13.65
N SER A 227 -6.35 8.65 12.61
CA SER A 227 -7.33 7.57 12.45
C SER A 227 -7.57 7.25 10.97
N PHE A 228 -8.03 6.02 10.68
CA PHE A 228 -8.40 5.62 9.32
C PHE A 228 -9.45 6.55 8.71
N ALA A 229 -10.50 6.88 9.47
CA ALA A 229 -11.55 7.79 9.02
C ALA A 229 -11.03 9.18 8.64
N GLU A 230 -10.06 9.73 9.37
CA GLU A 230 -9.46 11.03 9.03
C GLU A 230 -8.55 10.93 7.79
N VAL A 231 -7.83 9.82 7.61
CA VAL A 231 -7.08 9.54 6.37
C VAL A 231 -8.04 9.50 5.18
N ALA A 232 -9.14 8.75 5.28
CA ALA A 232 -10.15 8.65 4.21
C ALA A 232 -10.76 10.02 3.87
N LYS A 233 -11.05 10.86 4.88
CA LYS A 233 -11.53 12.24 4.65
C LYS A 233 -10.48 13.11 3.96
N ALA A 234 -9.21 12.98 4.35
CA ALA A 234 -8.11 13.74 3.74
C ALA A 234 -7.90 13.37 2.27
N LEU A 235 -7.98 12.09 1.93
CA LEU A 235 -7.94 11.60 0.54
C LEU A 235 -9.13 12.12 -0.28
N LYS A 236 -10.30 12.34 0.35
CA LYS A 236 -11.51 12.87 -0.31
C LYS A 236 -11.62 14.40 -0.28
N GLY A 237 -10.73 15.10 0.41
CA GLY A 237 -10.80 16.56 0.54
C GLY A 237 -12.00 17.08 1.35
N ILE A 238 -12.54 16.27 2.27
CA ILE A 238 -13.78 16.56 3.01
C ILE A 238 -13.45 17.30 4.32
N ASP A 239 -14.34 18.21 4.76
CA ASP A 239 -14.25 18.92 6.04
C ASP A 239 -12.89 19.63 6.28
N ASN A 240 -12.32 20.20 5.21
CA ASN A 240 -11.00 20.85 5.16
C ASN A 240 -9.79 19.94 5.36
N ARG A 241 -9.98 18.62 5.50
CA ARG A 241 -8.86 17.67 5.47
C ARG A 241 -8.32 17.62 4.06
N LYS A 242 -7.00 17.47 3.92
CA LYS A 242 -6.36 17.39 2.61
C LYS A 242 -5.03 16.66 2.69
N VAL A 243 -4.60 16.23 1.51
CA VAL A 243 -3.26 15.68 1.28
C VAL A 243 -2.39 16.72 0.58
N ILE A 244 -1.15 16.86 1.06
CA ILE A 244 -0.12 17.70 0.48
C ILE A 244 1.01 16.79 0.01
N THR A 245 1.34 16.93 -1.28
CA THR A 245 2.32 16.10 -1.98
C THR A 245 3.14 17.03 -2.86
N GLU A 246 4.45 17.05 -2.63
CA GLU A 246 5.45 17.74 -3.45
C GLU A 246 5.79 16.92 -4.71
#